data_AF-A0A7S1EFX3-F1
#
_entry.id   AF-A0A7S1EFX3-F1
#
_cell.length_a   1.000
_cell.length_b   1.000
_cell.length_c   1.000
_cell.angle_alpha   90.00
_cell.angle_beta   90.00
_cell.angle_gamma   90.00
#
_symmetry.space_group_name_H-M   'P 1'
#
loop_
_entity.id
_entity.type
_entity.pdbx_description
1 polymer ?
#
loop_
_entity_poly.entity_id
_entity_poly.type
_entity_poly.pdbx_seq_one_letter_code
_entity_poly.pdbx_strand_id
1 'polypeptide(L)'
;RGLSFELDPSLLTVADDLEQNVKDMTFFAGCFFDKLKQKGGDLPRNLSCLLHQLRLLSEARFPNSGHKVVAGLFVQRFVISAVESPHTYGLTDAPPDASLQRALKLLCSTLLALSLDEEFDRGAPLASMNPFIKSNARSMKDLLMSVSTMTDDSWEYSDPKKVVVYSRDVPDLLRLIVNKMEIIERHAYLQEQQHEELRGSFLRLRAAVADLT
;
A
#
# COMPACT_ATOMS: atom_id res chain seq x y z
N ARG A 1 -9.21 28.15 -18.17
CA ARG A 1 -10.37 27.54 -17.48
C ARG A 1 -9.80 26.64 -16.40
N GLY A 2 -10.23 26.79 -15.15
CA GLY A 2 -9.81 25.86 -14.09
C GLY A 2 -10.37 24.47 -14.40
N LEU A 3 -9.57 23.42 -14.31
CA LEU A 3 -10.03 22.04 -14.44
C LEU A 3 -10.90 21.74 -13.22
N SER A 4 -12.19 21.49 -13.44
CA SER A 4 -13.11 20.97 -12.43
C SER A 4 -13.28 19.49 -12.68
N PHE A 5 -13.11 18.69 -11.64
CA PHE A 5 -13.29 17.24 -11.70
C PHE A 5 -14.49 16.82 -10.85
N GLU A 6 -15.36 17.75 -10.48
CA GLU A 6 -16.46 17.46 -9.57
C GLU A 6 -17.49 16.54 -10.22
N LEU A 7 -17.79 15.45 -9.54
CA LEU A 7 -18.70 14.40 -10.01
C LEU A 7 -20.00 14.34 -9.18
N ASP A 8 -20.05 15.05 -8.05
CA ASP A 8 -21.26 15.18 -7.24
C ASP A 8 -22.15 16.29 -7.81
N PRO A 9 -23.36 15.95 -8.32
CA PRO A 9 -24.27 16.95 -8.87
C PRO A 9 -24.66 18.04 -7.87
N SER A 10 -24.60 17.76 -6.57
CA SER A 10 -24.93 18.72 -5.51
C SER A 10 -23.82 19.75 -5.24
N LEU A 11 -22.59 19.48 -5.69
CA LEU A 11 -21.42 20.33 -5.49
C LEU A 11 -21.02 21.09 -6.75
N LEU A 12 -21.73 20.90 -7.86
CA LEU A 12 -21.46 21.59 -9.13
C LEU A 12 -21.79 23.08 -9.02
N THR A 13 -20.94 23.91 -9.63
CA THR A 13 -21.20 25.32 -9.86
C THR A 13 -21.94 25.54 -11.19
N VAL A 14 -22.51 26.72 -11.40
CA VAL A 14 -23.25 27.09 -12.64
C VAL A 14 -22.37 27.00 -13.91
N ALA A 15 -21.04 27.03 -13.75
CA ALA A 15 -20.10 26.94 -14.85
C ALA A 15 -19.61 25.50 -15.11
N ASP A 16 -19.93 24.55 -14.25
CA ASP A 16 -19.49 23.15 -14.38
C ASP A 16 -20.39 22.36 -15.31
N ASP A 17 -19.77 21.45 -16.07
CA ASP A 17 -20.45 20.47 -16.91
C ASP A 17 -20.12 19.08 -16.38
N LEU A 18 -21.10 18.43 -15.76
CA LEU A 18 -20.93 17.09 -15.19
C LEU A 18 -20.48 16.07 -16.24
N GLU A 19 -21.03 16.13 -17.45
CA GLU A 19 -20.70 15.17 -18.50
C GLU A 19 -19.25 15.34 -18.95
N GLN A 20 -18.79 16.59 -19.05
CA GLN A 20 -17.39 16.89 -19.35
C GLN A 20 -16.47 16.47 -18.21
N ASN A 21 -16.83 16.75 -16.94
CA ASN A 21 -16.03 16.36 -15.78
C ASN A 21 -15.87 14.83 -15.68
N VAL A 22 -16.92 14.07 -15.97
CA VAL A 22 -16.86 12.59 -16.03
C VAL A 22 -15.92 12.13 -17.14
N LYS A 23 -15.97 12.75 -18.33
CA LYS A 23 -15.05 12.43 -19.44
C LYS A 23 -13.60 12.72 -19.07
N ASP A 24 -13.35 13.89 -18.48
CA ASP A 24 -12.01 14.31 -18.08
C ASP A 24 -11.45 13.42 -16.96
N MET A 25 -12.27 13.07 -15.95
CA MET A 25 -11.87 12.13 -14.90
C MET A 25 -11.61 10.73 -15.46
N THR A 26 -12.45 10.24 -16.37
CA THR A 26 -12.26 8.93 -17.02
C THR A 26 -10.97 8.91 -17.82
N PHE A 27 -10.68 9.96 -18.57
CA PHE A 27 -9.43 10.10 -19.32
C PHE A 27 -8.22 10.16 -18.37
N PHE A 28 -8.30 10.94 -17.30
CA PHE A 28 -7.24 11.05 -16.30
C PHE A 28 -6.96 9.72 -15.60
N ALA A 29 -8.00 9.02 -15.16
CA ALA A 29 -7.89 7.69 -14.56
C ALA A 29 -7.34 6.64 -15.53
N GLY A 30 -7.75 6.67 -16.79
CA GLY A 30 -7.20 5.81 -17.84
C GLY A 30 -5.71 6.05 -18.06
N CYS A 31 -5.31 7.32 -18.22
CA CYS A 31 -3.90 7.70 -18.36
C CYS A 31 -3.05 7.27 -17.16
N PHE A 32 -3.57 7.40 -15.94
CA PHE A 32 -2.88 6.96 -14.74
C PHE A 32 -2.74 5.43 -14.70
N PHE A 33 -3.83 4.72 -14.97
CA PHE A 33 -3.86 3.26 -14.94
C PHE A 33 -2.97 2.65 -16.01
N ASP A 34 -2.90 3.25 -17.20
CA ASP A 34 -1.98 2.82 -18.27
C ASP A 34 -0.51 2.94 -17.86
N LYS A 35 -0.14 4.05 -17.20
CA LYS A 35 1.20 4.25 -16.65
C LYS A 35 1.49 3.25 -15.53
N LEU A 36 0.52 2.97 -14.67
CA LEU A 36 0.66 1.98 -13.61
C LEU A 36 0.90 0.58 -14.18
N LYS A 37 0.16 0.18 -15.23
CA LYS A 37 0.39 -1.09 -15.94
C LYS A 37 1.77 -1.15 -16.57
N GLN A 38 2.17 -0.09 -17.27
CA GLN A 38 3.48 -0.02 -17.93
C GLN A 38 4.64 -0.14 -16.91
N LYS A 39 4.46 0.44 -15.72
CA LYS A 39 5.48 0.47 -14.66
C LYS A 39 5.38 -0.68 -13.65
N GLY A 40 4.38 -1.54 -13.75
CA GLY A 40 4.22 -2.69 -12.85
C GLY A 40 5.43 -3.65 -12.88
N GLY A 41 6.09 -3.79 -14.03
CA GLY A 41 7.30 -4.60 -14.16
C GLY A 41 8.58 -3.97 -13.58
N ASP A 42 8.57 -2.66 -13.32
CA ASP A 42 9.73 -1.90 -12.82
C ASP A 42 9.81 -1.90 -11.29
N LEU A 43 8.96 -2.68 -10.60
CA LEU A 43 8.95 -2.72 -9.14
C LEU A 43 10.27 -3.27 -8.58
N PRO A 44 10.79 -2.67 -7.48
CA PRO A 44 11.97 -3.19 -6.81
C PRO A 44 11.77 -4.67 -6.43
N ARG A 45 12.78 -5.50 -6.68
CA ARG A 45 12.74 -6.95 -6.47
C ARG A 45 12.18 -7.35 -5.10
N ASN A 46 12.65 -6.70 -4.04
CA ASN A 46 12.20 -7.00 -2.67
C ASN A 46 10.70 -6.72 -2.46
N LEU A 47 10.15 -5.70 -3.13
CA LEU A 47 8.70 -5.44 -3.09
C LEU A 47 7.94 -6.52 -3.87
N SER A 48 8.41 -6.90 -5.06
CA SER A 48 7.80 -7.99 -5.84
C SER A 48 7.85 -9.33 -5.09
N CYS A 49 8.95 -9.62 -4.38
CA CYS A 49 9.07 -10.79 -3.51
C CYS A 49 8.07 -10.76 -2.35
N LEU A 50 7.92 -9.60 -1.68
CA LEU A 50 6.92 -9.40 -0.64
C LEU A 50 5.50 -9.71 -1.13
N LEU A 51 5.12 -9.11 -2.27
CA LEU A 51 3.80 -9.28 -2.87
C LEU A 51 3.56 -10.73 -3.30
N HIS A 52 4.59 -11.39 -3.85
CA HIS A 52 4.53 -12.80 -4.23
C HIS A 52 4.29 -13.71 -3.02
N GLN A 53 5.07 -13.57 -1.95
CA GLN A 53 4.91 -14.37 -0.73
C GLN A 53 3.56 -14.13 -0.07
N LEU A 54 3.12 -12.87 -0.01
CA LEU A 54 1.81 -12.51 0.53
C LEU A 54 0.67 -13.17 -0.27
N ARG A 55 0.78 -13.21 -1.61
CA ARG A 55 -0.17 -13.90 -2.47
C ARG A 55 -0.22 -15.40 -2.17
N LEU A 56 0.93 -16.07 -2.14
CA LEU A 56 1.00 -17.52 -1.88
C LEU A 56 0.42 -17.89 -0.51
N LEU A 57 0.77 -17.16 0.54
CA LEU A 57 0.25 -17.36 1.90
C LEU A 57 -1.26 -17.17 1.95
N SER A 58 -1.78 -16.16 1.26
CA SER A 58 -3.22 -15.94 1.15
C SER A 58 -3.91 -17.07 0.40
N GLU A 59 -3.36 -17.50 -0.74
CA GLU A 59 -3.95 -18.54 -1.59
C GLU A 59 -3.96 -19.91 -0.91
N ALA A 60 -2.97 -20.21 -0.05
CA ALA A 60 -2.95 -21.41 0.76
C ALA A 60 -4.11 -21.51 1.75
N ARG A 61 -4.60 -20.36 2.26
CA ARG A 61 -5.73 -20.30 3.20
C ARG A 61 -7.07 -20.02 2.52
N PHE A 62 -7.05 -19.19 1.48
CA PHE A 62 -8.21 -18.67 0.78
C PHE A 62 -7.97 -18.78 -0.74
N PRO A 63 -8.30 -19.94 -1.35
CA PRO A 63 -8.05 -20.18 -2.76
C PRO A 63 -8.65 -19.09 -3.66
N ASN A 64 -7.92 -18.72 -4.72
CA ASN A 64 -8.31 -17.71 -5.73
C ASN A 64 -8.47 -16.27 -5.20
N SER A 65 -8.11 -15.97 -3.96
CA SER A 65 -8.25 -14.62 -3.37
C SER A 65 -6.96 -13.80 -3.33
N GLY A 66 -5.83 -14.36 -3.75
CA GLY A 66 -4.50 -13.76 -3.58
C GLY A 66 -4.37 -12.34 -4.16
N HIS A 67 -4.93 -12.11 -5.35
CA HIS A 67 -4.99 -10.79 -5.99
C HIS A 67 -5.64 -9.71 -5.10
N LYS A 68 -6.64 -10.04 -4.29
CA LYS A 68 -7.30 -9.08 -3.38
C LYS A 68 -6.38 -8.64 -2.25
N VAL A 69 -5.58 -9.57 -1.72
CA VAL A 69 -4.58 -9.24 -0.68
C VAL A 69 -3.44 -8.41 -1.27
N VAL A 70 -3.01 -8.73 -2.49
CA VAL A 70 -2.04 -7.90 -3.23
C VAL A 70 -2.62 -6.51 -3.46
N ALA A 71 -3.89 -6.36 -3.86
CA ALA A 71 -4.55 -5.05 -4.01
C ALA A 71 -4.54 -4.23 -2.72
N GLY A 72 -4.87 -4.87 -1.58
CA GLY A 72 -4.87 -4.22 -0.27
C GLY A 72 -3.50 -3.68 0.15
N LEU A 73 -2.40 -4.35 -0.21
CA LEU A 73 -1.06 -3.85 0.09
C LEU A 73 -0.54 -2.90 -1.01
N PHE A 74 -0.51 -3.35 -2.25
CA PHE A 74 0.09 -2.63 -3.38
C PHE A 74 -0.74 -1.43 -3.83
N VAL A 75 -2.04 -1.59 -4.05
CA VAL A 75 -2.87 -0.48 -4.54
C VAL A 75 -3.25 0.43 -3.38
N GLN A 76 -3.85 -0.10 -2.32
CA GLN A 76 -4.42 0.72 -1.25
C GLN A 76 -3.35 1.38 -0.35
N ARG A 77 -2.33 0.63 0.09
CA ARG A 77 -1.35 1.14 1.06
C ARG A 77 -0.09 1.72 0.44
N PHE A 78 0.18 1.43 -0.82
CA PHE A 78 1.34 1.97 -1.52
C PHE A 78 0.94 3.01 -2.57
N VAL A 79 0.26 2.62 -3.65
CA VAL A 79 -0.10 3.55 -4.73
C VAL A 79 -1.05 4.65 -4.26
N ILE A 80 -2.19 4.31 -3.66
CA ILE A 80 -3.22 5.29 -3.24
C ILE A 80 -2.67 6.23 -2.16
N SER A 81 -1.92 5.70 -1.19
CA SER A 81 -1.34 6.54 -0.13
C SER A 81 -0.36 7.58 -0.70
N ALA A 82 0.45 7.21 -1.70
CA ALA A 82 1.35 8.13 -2.39
C ALA A 82 0.59 9.17 -3.25
N VAL A 83 -0.50 8.77 -3.91
CA VAL A 83 -1.31 9.66 -4.76
C VAL A 83 -2.14 10.64 -3.92
N GLU A 84 -2.67 10.21 -2.77
CA GLU A 84 -3.49 11.06 -1.91
C GLU A 84 -2.68 12.19 -1.26
N SER A 85 -1.40 11.96 -0.96
CA SER A 85 -0.52 12.92 -0.29
C SER A 85 0.89 12.92 -0.89
N PRO A 86 1.08 13.36 -2.15
CA PRO A 86 2.36 13.22 -2.86
C PRO A 86 3.54 13.90 -2.14
N HIS A 87 3.28 15.04 -1.50
CA HIS A 87 4.28 15.80 -0.75
C HIS A 87 4.82 15.06 0.49
N THR A 88 4.01 14.25 1.18
CA THR A 88 4.48 13.51 2.37
C THR A 88 5.41 12.35 2.00
N TYR A 89 5.35 11.91 0.74
CA TYR A 89 6.23 10.89 0.17
C TYR A 89 7.36 11.50 -0.69
N GLY A 90 7.53 12.82 -0.68
CA GLY A 90 8.58 13.52 -1.42
C GLY A 90 8.41 13.49 -2.95
N LEU A 91 7.20 13.23 -3.46
CA LEU A 91 6.90 13.26 -4.90
C LEU A 91 6.69 14.69 -5.43
N THR A 92 6.32 15.62 -4.55
CA THR A 92 6.17 17.05 -4.85
C THR A 92 6.73 17.89 -3.71
N ASP A 93 7.21 19.10 -4.02
CA ASP A 93 7.79 20.00 -3.01
C ASP A 93 6.75 20.61 -2.06
N ALA A 94 5.50 20.73 -2.52
CA ALA A 94 4.40 21.36 -1.79
C ALA A 94 3.12 20.51 -1.90
N PRO A 95 2.16 20.67 -0.96
CA PRO A 95 0.86 20.03 -1.07
C PRO A 95 0.11 20.52 -2.32
N PRO A 96 -0.69 19.66 -2.97
CA PRO A 96 -1.51 20.07 -4.11
C PRO A 96 -2.55 21.10 -3.67
N ASP A 97 -2.94 21.97 -4.61
CA ASP A 97 -4.06 22.91 -4.36
C ASP A 97 -5.40 22.15 -4.19
N ALA A 98 -6.44 22.87 -3.77
CA ALA A 98 -7.73 22.26 -3.46
C ALA A 98 -8.38 21.55 -4.67
N SER A 99 -8.19 22.09 -5.88
CA SER A 99 -8.76 21.50 -7.11
C SER A 99 -8.04 20.19 -7.45
N LEU A 100 -6.71 20.20 -7.47
CA LEU A 100 -5.92 19.01 -7.72
C LEU A 100 -6.11 17.96 -6.62
N GLN A 101 -6.16 18.36 -5.35
CA GLN A 101 -6.42 17.45 -4.23
C GLN A 101 -7.78 16.75 -4.38
N ARG A 102 -8.82 17.47 -4.85
CA ARG A 102 -10.14 16.88 -5.14
C ARG A 102 -10.04 15.85 -6.27
N ALA A 103 -9.36 16.19 -7.37
CA ALA A 103 -9.15 15.28 -8.50
C ALA A 103 -8.41 14.01 -8.09
N LEU A 104 -7.32 14.14 -7.30
CA LEU A 104 -6.55 13.01 -6.79
C LEU A 104 -7.38 12.11 -5.87
N LYS A 105 -8.25 12.67 -5.03
CA LYS A 105 -9.16 11.87 -4.18
C LYS A 105 -10.14 11.04 -5.00
N LEU A 106 -10.76 11.64 -6.02
CA LEU A 106 -11.69 10.94 -6.90
C LEU A 106 -10.96 9.84 -7.71
N LEU A 107 -9.74 10.13 -8.16
CA LEU A 107 -8.87 9.12 -8.79
C LEU A 107 -8.58 7.97 -7.82
N CYS A 108 -8.15 8.25 -6.59
CA CYS A 108 -7.86 7.24 -5.58
C CYS A 108 -9.08 6.36 -5.29
N SER A 109 -10.26 6.94 -5.09
CA SER A 109 -11.49 6.18 -4.89
C SER A 109 -11.82 5.28 -6.10
N THR A 110 -11.67 5.81 -7.31
CA THR A 110 -11.88 5.04 -8.56
C THR A 110 -10.91 3.87 -8.68
N LEU A 111 -9.62 4.09 -8.41
CA LEU A 111 -8.58 3.05 -8.46
C LEU A 111 -8.77 1.99 -7.37
N LEU A 112 -9.22 2.39 -6.18
CA LEU A 112 -9.55 1.46 -5.10
C LEU A 112 -10.67 0.52 -5.51
N ALA A 113 -11.78 1.08 -5.98
CA ALA A 113 -12.93 0.34 -6.45
C ALA A 113 -12.56 -0.62 -7.59
N LEU A 114 -11.75 -0.16 -8.55
CA LEU A 114 -11.18 -0.98 -9.63
C LEU A 114 -10.31 -2.14 -9.10
N SER A 115 -9.49 -1.90 -8.07
CA SER A 115 -8.63 -2.94 -7.48
C SER A 115 -9.37 -4.01 -6.68
N LEU A 116 -10.53 -3.65 -6.13
CA LEU A 116 -11.40 -4.55 -5.38
C LEU A 116 -12.42 -5.27 -6.27
N ASP A 117 -12.57 -4.83 -7.52
CA ASP A 117 -13.62 -5.24 -8.44
C ASP A 117 -15.03 -4.97 -7.86
N GLU A 118 -15.19 -3.76 -7.30
CA GLU A 118 -16.41 -3.30 -6.65
C GLU A 118 -16.95 -2.04 -7.33
N GLU A 119 -18.24 -2.05 -7.66
CA GLU A 119 -18.94 -0.89 -8.21
C GLU A 119 -19.44 0.03 -7.10
N PHE A 120 -19.56 1.32 -7.40
CA PHE A 120 -20.27 2.25 -6.54
C PHE A 120 -21.78 2.07 -6.67
N ASP A 121 -22.51 2.30 -5.57
CA ASP A 121 -23.97 2.33 -5.57
C ASP A 121 -24.51 3.37 -6.55
N ARG A 122 -25.65 3.08 -7.20
CA ARG A 122 -26.21 3.93 -8.28
C ARG A 122 -26.46 5.39 -7.91
N GLY A 123 -26.67 5.69 -6.63
CA GLY A 123 -26.89 7.05 -6.13
C GLY A 123 -25.62 7.76 -5.65
N ALA A 124 -24.48 7.08 -5.62
CA ALA A 124 -23.23 7.67 -5.19
C ALA A 124 -22.69 8.61 -6.28
N PRO A 125 -22.05 9.75 -5.93
CA PRO A 125 -21.42 10.65 -6.90
C PRO A 125 -20.47 9.97 -7.89
N LEU A 126 -19.76 8.93 -7.43
CA LEU A 126 -18.79 8.18 -8.22
C LEU A 126 -19.41 7.07 -9.10
N ALA A 127 -20.73 6.86 -9.06
CA ALA A 127 -21.40 5.83 -9.87
C ALA A 127 -21.18 6.00 -11.38
N SER A 128 -20.94 7.23 -11.82
CA SER A 128 -20.56 7.56 -13.20
C SER A 128 -19.24 6.90 -13.64
N MET A 129 -18.40 6.47 -12.70
CA MET A 129 -17.13 5.77 -12.95
C MET A 129 -17.28 4.25 -13.07
N ASN A 130 -18.44 3.66 -12.76
CA ASN A 130 -18.66 2.21 -12.87
C ASN A 130 -18.36 1.61 -14.27
N PRO A 131 -18.65 2.29 -15.40
CA PRO A 131 -18.24 1.80 -16.73
C PRO A 131 -16.71 1.66 -16.87
N PHE A 132 -15.94 2.58 -16.27
CA PHE A 132 -14.48 2.50 -16.26
C PHE A 132 -14.00 1.32 -15.42
N ILE A 133 -14.61 1.09 -14.25
CA ILE A 133 -14.29 -0.05 -13.37
C ILE A 133 -14.52 -1.37 -14.11
N LYS A 134 -15.72 -1.58 -14.67
CA LYS A 134 -16.08 -2.80 -15.41
C LYS A 134 -15.14 -3.11 -16.57
N SER A 135 -14.82 -2.09 -17.37
CA SER A 135 -13.99 -2.28 -18.56
C SER A 135 -12.52 -2.58 -18.23
N ASN A 136 -12.05 -2.21 -17.03
CA ASN A 136 -10.66 -2.38 -16.63
C ASN A 136 -10.42 -3.48 -15.57
N ALA A 137 -11.46 -4.04 -14.96
CA ALA A 137 -11.36 -5.03 -13.87
C ALA A 137 -10.42 -6.20 -14.19
N ARG A 138 -10.54 -6.77 -15.39
CA ARG A 138 -9.65 -7.85 -15.85
C ARG A 138 -8.20 -7.40 -15.93
N SER A 139 -7.94 -6.25 -16.55
CA SER A 139 -6.60 -5.69 -16.69
C SER A 139 -5.96 -5.37 -15.34
N MET A 140 -6.77 -4.91 -14.37
CA MET A 140 -6.30 -4.66 -13.00
C MET A 140 -5.92 -5.98 -12.31
N LYS A 141 -6.75 -7.01 -12.44
CA LYS A 141 -6.42 -8.35 -11.93
C LYS A 141 -5.14 -8.90 -12.56
N ASP A 142 -4.98 -8.76 -13.87
CA ASP A 142 -3.78 -9.21 -14.59
C ASP A 142 -2.52 -8.46 -14.11
N LEU A 143 -2.62 -7.15 -13.88
CA LEU A 143 -1.56 -6.35 -13.26
C LEU A 143 -1.20 -6.89 -11.86
N LEU A 144 -2.18 -7.07 -10.98
CA LEU A 144 -1.98 -7.57 -9.62
C LEU A 144 -1.32 -8.95 -9.61
N MET A 145 -1.67 -9.82 -10.55
CA MET A 145 -1.02 -11.12 -10.72
C MET A 145 0.42 -10.97 -11.24
N SER A 146 0.65 -10.07 -12.19
CA SER A 146 1.98 -9.82 -12.74
C SER A 146 2.97 -9.30 -11.70
N VAL A 147 2.57 -8.31 -10.89
CA VAL A 147 3.45 -7.72 -9.85
C VAL A 147 3.73 -8.66 -8.67
N SER A 148 2.94 -9.72 -8.53
CA SER A 148 3.04 -10.72 -7.45
C SER A 148 3.45 -12.10 -7.97
N THR A 149 4.08 -12.16 -9.13
CA THR A 149 4.64 -13.39 -9.70
C THR A 149 6.15 -13.22 -9.86
N MET A 150 6.90 -13.95 -9.06
CA MET A 150 8.35 -14.03 -9.15
C MET A 150 8.75 -15.48 -9.46
N THR A 151 9.82 -15.64 -10.24
CA THR A 151 10.43 -16.95 -10.52
C THR A 151 11.49 -17.34 -9.49
N ASP A 152 11.94 -16.38 -8.68
CA ASP A 152 12.97 -16.54 -7.67
C ASP A 152 12.49 -15.81 -6.39
N ASP A 153 12.29 -16.58 -5.32
CA ASP A 153 11.84 -16.10 -4.01
C ASP A 153 13.01 -15.69 -3.11
N SER A 154 14.25 -15.73 -3.61
CA SER A 154 15.40 -15.23 -2.86
C SER A 154 15.27 -13.71 -2.67
N TRP A 155 15.18 -13.34 -1.39
CA TRP A 155 15.28 -11.96 -0.95
C TRP A 155 16.69 -11.46 -1.18
N GLU A 156 16.83 -10.31 -1.84
CA GLU A 156 18.11 -9.61 -1.87
C GLU A 156 18.34 -9.01 -0.48
N TYR A 157 18.96 -9.80 0.39
CA TYR A 157 19.49 -9.33 1.65
C TYR A 157 20.58 -8.31 1.33
N SER A 158 20.30 -7.03 1.60
CA SER A 158 21.39 -6.10 1.85
C SER A 158 22.16 -6.64 3.05
N ASP A 159 23.49 -6.76 2.92
CA ASP A 159 24.35 -7.17 4.02
C ASP A 159 23.94 -6.38 5.28
N PRO A 160 23.53 -7.04 6.39
CA PRO A 160 23.10 -6.35 7.61
C PRO A 160 24.14 -5.36 8.12
N LYS A 161 25.44 -5.59 7.80
CA LYS A 161 26.55 -4.69 8.14
C LYS A 161 26.59 -3.42 7.29
N LYS A 162 25.89 -3.39 6.16
CA LYS A 162 25.73 -2.23 5.26
C LYS A 162 24.41 -1.51 5.46
N VAL A 163 23.49 -2.07 6.24
CA VAL A 163 22.28 -1.34 6.68
C VAL A 163 22.77 -0.22 7.60
N VAL A 164 22.75 1.01 7.07
CA VAL A 164 23.00 2.20 7.88
C VAL A 164 21.81 2.35 8.81
N VAL A 165 21.92 1.78 10.01
CA VAL A 165 20.98 2.10 11.09
C VAL A 165 21.28 3.54 11.46
N TYR A 166 20.36 4.45 11.15
CA TYR A 166 20.54 5.83 11.54
C TYR A 166 20.62 5.87 13.06
N SER A 167 21.73 6.41 13.59
CA SER A 167 22.03 6.47 15.05
C SER A 167 20.92 7.09 15.91
N ARG A 168 19.92 7.73 15.29
CA ARG A 168 18.75 8.33 15.95
C ARG A 168 17.68 7.30 16.31
N ASP A 169 17.58 6.19 15.56
CA ASP A 169 16.53 5.17 15.75
C ASP A 169 16.96 4.08 16.74
N VAL A 170 18.28 3.87 16.90
CA VAL A 170 18.83 2.88 17.85
C VAL A 170 18.42 3.17 19.30
N PRO A 171 18.54 4.40 19.81
CA PRO A 171 18.10 4.73 21.17
C PRO A 171 16.61 4.49 21.38
N ASP A 172 15.77 4.77 20.39
CA ASP A 172 14.32 4.59 20.51
C ASP A 172 13.90 3.11 20.42
N LEU A 173 14.56 2.32 19.58
CA LEU A 173 14.39 0.87 19.56
C LEU A 173 14.84 0.24 20.88
N LEU A 174 15.99 0.65 21.42
CA LEU A 174 16.48 0.19 22.71
C LEU A 174 15.55 0.59 23.85
N ARG A 175 15.05 1.84 23.86
CA ARG A 175 14.04 2.30 24.81
C ARG A 175 12.76 1.47 24.72
N LEU A 176 12.30 1.15 23.51
CA LEU A 176 11.14 0.29 23.33
C LEU A 176 11.36 -1.10 23.92
N ILE A 177 12.54 -1.70 23.66
CA ILE A 177 12.90 -3.02 24.19
C ILE A 177 12.97 -3.00 25.72
N VAL A 178 13.67 -2.02 26.31
CA VAL A 178 13.77 -1.85 27.78
C VAL A 178 12.39 -1.66 28.40
N ASN A 179 11.57 -0.76 27.85
CA ASN A 179 10.23 -0.47 28.36
C ASN A 179 9.28 -1.67 28.25
N LYS A 180 9.52 -2.57 27.29
CA LYS A 180 8.72 -3.78 27.10
C LYS A 180 9.39 -5.02 27.68
N MET A 181 10.55 -4.90 28.35
CA MET A 181 11.34 -6.04 28.79
C MET A 181 10.53 -6.96 29.69
N GLU A 182 9.85 -6.46 30.71
CA GLU A 182 9.04 -7.29 31.62
C GLU A 182 7.97 -8.12 30.89
N ILE A 183 7.34 -7.56 29.85
CA ILE A 183 6.37 -8.26 29.01
C ILE A 183 7.07 -9.32 28.14
N ILE A 184 8.23 -8.98 27.58
CA ILE A 184 9.07 -9.90 26.81
C ILE A 184 9.53 -11.06 27.70
N GLU A 185 9.99 -10.81 28.93
CA GLU A 185 10.44 -11.85 29.86
C GLU A 185 9.28 -12.78 30.23
N ARG A 186 8.10 -12.22 30.51
CA ARG A 186 6.92 -13.02 30.88
C ARG A 186 6.47 -13.93 29.74
N HIS A 187 6.47 -13.44 28.50
CA HIS A 187 6.14 -14.26 27.33
C HIS A 187 7.25 -15.25 26.97
N ALA A 188 8.52 -14.85 27.10
CA ALA A 188 9.67 -15.72 26.88
C ALA A 188 9.66 -16.88 27.88
N TYR A 189 9.41 -16.64 29.16
CA TYR A 189 9.31 -17.69 30.17
C TYR A 189 8.20 -18.72 29.87
N LEU A 190 7.05 -18.26 29.37
CA LEU A 190 5.96 -19.14 28.94
C LEU A 190 6.33 -19.96 27.68
N GLN A 191 7.10 -19.39 26.77
CA GLN A 191 7.58 -20.05 25.55
C GLN A 191 8.78 -20.98 25.80
N GLU A 192 9.64 -20.68 26.77
CA GLU A 192 10.79 -21.50 27.18
C GLU A 192 10.35 -22.87 27.72
N GLN A 193 9.14 -22.97 28.30
CA GLN A 193 8.55 -24.27 28.67
C GLN A 193 8.17 -25.12 27.45
N GLN A 194 8.06 -24.51 26.26
CA GLN A 194 7.65 -25.16 25.01
C GLN A 194 8.79 -25.28 23.99
N HIS A 195 9.80 -24.40 24.02
CA HIS A 195 10.88 -24.32 23.03
C HIS A 195 12.23 -23.90 23.67
N GLU A 196 13.13 -24.87 23.85
CA GLU A 196 14.41 -24.71 24.55
C GLU A 196 15.42 -23.80 23.80
N GLU A 197 15.32 -23.71 22.48
CA GLU A 197 16.19 -22.88 21.62
C GLU A 197 15.99 -21.36 21.84
N LEU A 198 14.79 -20.94 22.27
CA LEU A 198 14.47 -19.53 22.50
C LEU A 198 15.13 -18.98 23.78
N ARG A 199 15.44 -19.87 24.74
CA ARG A 199 16.05 -19.53 26.03
C ARG A 199 17.42 -18.87 25.90
N GLY A 200 18.27 -19.42 25.02
CA GLY A 200 19.61 -18.90 24.79
C GLY A 200 19.62 -17.52 24.12
N SER A 201 18.63 -17.23 23.28
CA SER A 201 18.50 -15.93 22.63
C SER A 201 17.97 -14.86 23.58
N PHE A 202 17.05 -15.22 24.47
CA PHE A 202 16.52 -14.32 25.49
C PHE A 202 17.58 -13.93 26.55
N LEU A 203 18.36 -14.88 27.06
CA LEU A 203 19.44 -14.59 28.01
C LEU A 203 20.49 -13.62 27.43
N ARG A 204 20.79 -13.77 26.13
CA ARG A 204 21.69 -12.86 25.41
C ARG A 204 21.10 -11.46 25.27
N LEU A 205 19.81 -11.35 24.97
CA LEU A 205 19.12 -10.05 24.91
C LEU A 205 19.10 -9.37 26.29
N ARG A 206 18.83 -10.13 27.36
CA ARG A 206 18.80 -9.60 28.72
C ARG A 206 20.17 -9.07 29.16
N ALA A 207 21.24 -9.83 28.89
CA ALA A 207 22.60 -9.40 29.17
C ALA A 207 22.95 -8.11 28.40
N ALA A 208 22.66 -8.07 27.10
CA ALA A 208 22.91 -6.89 26.28
C ALA A 208 22.14 -5.65 26.74
N VAL A 209 20.92 -5.82 27.24
CA VAL A 209 20.12 -4.70 27.77
C VAL A 209 20.60 -4.24 29.15
N ALA A 210 21.02 -5.17 30.03
CA ALA A 210 21.60 -4.83 31.32
C ALA A 210 22.92 -4.04 31.19
N ASP A 211 23.69 -4.30 30.14
CA ASP A 211 24.92 -3.54 29.84
C ASP A 211 24.63 -2.11 29.31
N LEU A 212 23.38 -1.80 28.95
CA LEU A 212 22.95 -0.51 28.37
C LEU A 212 22.20 0.39 29.36
N THR A 213 21.81 -0.11 30.53
CA THR A 213 21.11 0.62 31.62
C THR A 213 22.05 0.91 32.78
#